data_AF-A0A4Q7TBE5-F1
#
_entry.id   AF-A0A4Q7TBE5-F1
#
_cell.length_a   1.000
_cell.length_b   1.000
_cell.length_c   1.000
_cell.angle_alpha   90.00
_cell.angle_beta   90.00
_cell.angle_gamma   90.00
#
_symmetry.space_group_name_H-M   'P 1'
#
loop_
_entity.id
_entity.type
_entity.pdbx_description
1 polymer ?
#
loop_
_entity_poly.entity_id
_entity_poly.type
_entity_poly.pdbx_seq_one_letter_code
_entity_poly.pdbx_strand_id
1 'polypeptide(L)'
;MVDVAAIDGGVLTIAAARNFLRVGTSVDAQVLELLPAAQGRIESFLGRELVGATGWPAVDQVPAIVVHCVKLALSDLYVNREGPQLTDDQLRPIIGRYMAVSVA
;
A
#
# COMPACT_ATOMS: atom_id res chain seq x y z
N MET A 1 5.60 -18.17 4.71
CA MET A 1 5.58 -18.32 3.24
C MET A 1 4.61 -17.27 2.72
N VAL A 2 5.08 -16.31 1.94
CA VAL A 2 4.22 -15.24 1.39
C VAL A 2 3.44 -15.83 0.21
N ASP A 3 2.12 -15.73 0.23
CA ASP A 3 1.27 -16.18 -0.87
C ASP A 3 1.32 -15.17 -2.02
N VAL A 4 2.13 -15.46 -3.03
CA VAL A 4 2.33 -14.61 -4.21
C VAL A 4 1.03 -14.44 -5.01
N ALA A 5 0.15 -15.45 -5.03
CA ALA A 5 -1.10 -15.39 -5.78
C ALA A 5 -2.10 -14.42 -5.13
N ALA A 6 -2.13 -14.35 -3.79
CA ALA A 6 -2.92 -13.36 -3.06
C ALA A 6 -2.41 -11.93 -3.31
N ILE A 7 -1.10 -11.74 -3.46
CA ILE A 7 -0.49 -10.43 -3.73
C ILE A 7 -0.74 -9.97 -5.18
N ASP A 8 -0.64 -10.88 -6.15
CA ASP A 8 -0.93 -10.56 -7.55
C ASP A 8 -2.43 -10.35 -7.84
N GLY A 9 -3.31 -10.76 -6.93
CA GLY A 9 -4.73 -10.39 -6.91
C GLY A 9 -5.06 -9.17 -6.05
N GLY A 10 -4.06 -8.58 -5.37
CA GLY A 10 -4.24 -7.47 -4.44
C GLY A 10 -4.25 -6.08 -5.09
N VAL A 11 -4.30 -5.05 -4.24
CA VAL A 11 -4.30 -3.63 -4.66
C VAL A 11 -3.05 -3.24 -5.47
N LEU A 12 -1.94 -3.95 -5.27
CA LEU A 12 -0.70 -3.73 -6.00
C LEU A 12 0.00 -5.08 -6.26
N THR A 13 0.09 -5.47 -7.52
CA THR A 13 0.80 -6.68 -7.95
C THR A 13 2.31 -6.52 -7.84
N ILE A 14 3.06 -7.64 -7.78
CA ILE A 14 4.52 -7.57 -7.70
C ILE A 14 5.14 -6.93 -8.95
N ALA A 15 4.55 -7.21 -10.12
CA ALA A 15 5.00 -6.63 -11.38
C ALA A 15 4.79 -5.11 -11.41
N ALA A 16 3.64 -4.62 -10.93
CA ALA A 16 3.36 -3.19 -10.84
C ALA A 16 4.26 -2.50 -9.80
N ALA A 17 4.51 -3.16 -8.67
CA ALA A 17 5.42 -2.70 -7.63
C ALA A 17 6.86 -2.53 -8.16
N ARG A 18 7.41 -3.57 -8.82
CA ARG A 18 8.72 -3.50 -9.46
C ARG A 18 8.83 -2.39 -10.48
N ASN A 19 7.83 -2.27 -11.34
CA ASN A 19 7.81 -1.24 -12.38
C ASN A 19 7.84 0.17 -11.76
N PHE A 20 7.11 0.38 -10.66
CA PHE A 20 7.14 1.64 -9.92
C PHE A 20 8.52 1.92 -9.29
N LEU A 21 9.12 0.91 -8.66
CA LEU A 21 10.46 1.01 -8.04
C LEU A 21 11.61 1.06 -9.05
N ARG A 22 11.33 0.78 -10.33
CA ARG A 22 12.33 0.66 -11.42
C ARG A 22 13.42 -0.38 -11.13
N VAL A 23 13.01 -1.53 -10.59
CA VAL A 23 13.90 -2.64 -10.23
C VAL A 23 13.62 -3.90 -11.05
N GLY A 24 14.62 -4.77 -11.18
CA GLY A 24 14.50 -6.08 -11.83
C GLY A 24 13.86 -7.15 -10.95
N THR A 25 13.66 -8.35 -11.48
CA THR A 25 13.07 -9.51 -10.77
C THR A 25 13.95 -10.08 -9.66
N SER A 26 15.23 -9.70 -9.61
CA SER A 26 16.18 -10.19 -8.59
C SER A 26 15.83 -9.77 -7.16
N VAL A 27 14.95 -8.77 -6.98
CA VAL A 27 14.52 -8.28 -5.66
C VAL A 27 13.08 -8.67 -5.30
N ASP A 28 12.48 -9.60 -6.05
CA ASP A 28 11.08 -10.01 -5.87
C ASP A 28 10.77 -10.45 -4.44
N ALA A 29 11.64 -11.27 -3.85
CA ALA A 29 11.47 -11.73 -2.46
C ALA A 29 11.39 -10.55 -1.48
N GLN A 30 12.25 -9.55 -1.65
CA GLN A 30 12.26 -8.37 -0.80
C GLN A 30 11.00 -7.52 -1.03
N VAL A 31 10.58 -7.32 -2.28
CA VAL A 31 9.38 -6.53 -2.60
C VAL A 31 8.12 -7.22 -2.08
N LEU A 32 8.04 -8.54 -2.18
CA LEU A 32 6.93 -9.35 -1.65
C LEU A 32 6.77 -9.20 -0.14
N GLU A 33 7.86 -9.12 0.60
CA GLU A 33 7.83 -8.91 2.05
C GLU A 33 7.37 -7.49 2.45
N LEU A 34 7.66 -6.49 1.62
CA LEU A 34 7.33 -5.09 1.89
C LEU A 34 5.91 -4.69 1.47
N LEU A 35 5.29 -5.42 0.54
CA LEU A 35 3.96 -5.11 0.03
C LEU A 35 2.87 -5.09 1.13
N PRO A 36 2.77 -6.11 2.01
CA PRO A 36 1.83 -6.07 3.13
C PRO A 36 2.09 -4.91 4.09
N ALA A 37 3.38 -4.58 4.34
CA ALA A 37 3.74 -3.46 5.22
C ALA A 37 3.33 -2.10 4.61
N ALA A 38 3.51 -1.93 3.30
CA ALA A 38 3.07 -0.74 2.58
C ALA A 38 1.54 -0.58 2.58
N GLN A 39 0.80 -1.68 2.39
CA GLN A 39 -0.65 -1.68 2.50
C GLN A 39 -1.10 -1.34 3.92
N GLY A 40 -0.57 -2.05 4.93
CA GLY A 40 -0.89 -1.84 6.33
C GLY A 40 -0.61 -0.42 6.81
N ARG A 41 0.44 0.23 6.30
CA ARG A 41 0.73 1.65 6.57
C ARG A 41 -0.40 2.57 6.13
N ILE A 42 -0.96 2.33 4.94
CA ILE A 42 -2.07 3.12 4.39
C ILE A 42 -3.39 2.75 5.08
N GLU A 43 -3.63 1.48 5.35
CA GLU A 43 -4.81 1.03 6.11
C GLU A 43 -4.85 1.62 7.51
N SER A 44 -3.71 1.63 8.21
CA SER A 44 -3.58 2.26 9.52
C SER A 44 -3.85 3.76 9.48
N PHE A 45 -3.40 4.45 8.42
CA PHE A 45 -3.71 5.87 8.25
C PHE A 45 -5.20 6.10 7.97
N LEU A 46 -5.80 5.26 7.13
CA LEU A 46 -7.20 5.39 6.74
C LEU A 46 -8.17 4.88 7.83
N GLY A 47 -7.69 4.09 8.79
CA GLY A 47 -8.53 3.46 9.81
C GLY A 47 -9.48 2.41 9.23
N ARG A 48 -9.13 1.79 8.10
CA ARG A 48 -9.91 0.76 7.40
C ARG A 48 -9.01 -0.12 6.54
N GLU A 49 -9.47 -1.33 6.25
CA GLU A 49 -8.87 -2.18 5.21
C GLU A 49 -8.94 -1.50 3.84
N LEU A 50 -8.01 -1.82 2.93
CA LEU A 50 -8.13 -1.41 1.53
C LEU A 50 -9.21 -2.24 0.84
N VAL A 51 -9.23 -3.56 1.02
CA VAL A 51 -10.26 -4.42 0.45
C VAL A 51 -10.70 -5.39 1.52
N GLY A 52 -12.00 -5.44 1.81
CA GLY A 52 -12.52 -6.28 2.89
C GLY A 52 -13.82 -5.79 3.49
N ALA A 53 -14.14 -6.30 4.67
CA ALA A 53 -15.40 -6.03 5.37
C ALA A 53 -15.54 -4.56 5.79
N THR A 54 -14.41 -3.90 6.07
CA THR A 54 -14.35 -2.49 6.48
C THR A 54 -13.84 -1.56 5.38
N GLY A 55 -13.35 -2.14 4.28
CA GLY A 55 -12.69 -1.45 3.17
C GLY A 55 -13.57 -1.28 1.92
N TRP A 56 -12.92 -1.20 0.75
CA TRP A 56 -13.62 -1.22 -0.52
C TRP A 56 -14.08 -2.66 -0.87
N PRO A 57 -15.25 -2.85 -1.50
CA PRO A 57 -15.77 -4.17 -1.85
C PRO A 57 -14.88 -4.99 -2.79
N ALA A 58 -14.12 -4.31 -3.64
CA ALA A 58 -13.26 -4.93 -4.64
C ALA A 58 -12.04 -4.04 -4.95
N VAL A 59 -10.98 -4.67 -5.47
CA VAL A 59 -9.70 -4.01 -5.77
C VAL A 59 -9.84 -2.86 -6.77
N ASP A 60 -10.70 -3.03 -7.79
CA ASP A 60 -10.97 -2.03 -8.82
C ASP A 60 -11.76 -0.81 -8.29
N GLN A 61 -12.37 -0.93 -7.12
CA GLN A 61 -13.07 0.16 -6.45
C GLN A 61 -12.16 0.98 -5.52
N VAL A 62 -10.94 0.52 -5.26
CA VAL A 62 -9.96 1.29 -4.50
C VAL A 62 -9.55 2.52 -5.33
N PRO A 63 -9.71 3.75 -4.81
CA PRO A 63 -9.36 4.95 -5.55
C PRO A 63 -7.89 4.92 -6.00
N ALA A 64 -7.64 5.25 -7.26
CA ALA A 64 -6.29 5.22 -7.84
C ALA A 64 -5.26 6.02 -7.03
N ILE A 65 -5.69 7.10 -6.37
CA ILE A 65 -4.82 7.91 -5.50
C ILE A 65 -4.45 7.18 -4.20
N VAL A 66 -5.32 6.34 -3.66
CA VAL A 66 -5.02 5.47 -2.51
C VAL A 66 -4.01 4.39 -2.93
N VAL A 67 -4.20 3.77 -4.09
CA VAL A 67 -3.22 2.85 -4.68
C VAL A 67 -1.85 3.53 -4.88
N HIS A 68 -1.85 4.80 -5.29
CA HIS A 68 -0.62 5.57 -5.42
C HIS A 68 0.08 5.78 -4.06
N CYS A 69 -0.66 6.07 -2.98
CA CYS A 69 -0.09 6.15 -1.64
C CYS A 69 0.51 4.82 -1.16
N VAL A 70 -0.07 3.67 -1.53
CA VAL A 70 0.56 2.36 -1.25
C VAL A 70 1.90 2.23 -1.98
N LYS A 71 1.99 2.71 -3.22
CA LYS A 71 3.26 2.76 -3.96
C LYS A 71 4.30 3.68 -3.31
N LEU A 72 3.87 4.85 -2.80
CA LEU A 72 4.74 5.75 -2.05
C LEU A 72 5.26 5.11 -0.76
N ALA A 73 4.37 4.44 0.01
CA ALA A 73 4.75 3.73 1.22
C ALA A 73 5.74 2.59 0.92
N LEU A 74 5.49 1.83 -0.16
CA LEU A 74 6.41 0.79 -0.61
C LEU A 74 7.79 1.36 -0.97
N SER A 75 7.82 2.45 -1.72
CA SER A 75 9.07 3.12 -2.09
C SER A 75 9.84 3.61 -0.88
N ASP A 76 9.14 4.20 0.10
CA ASP A 76 9.74 4.68 1.33
C ASP A 76 10.33 3.53 2.14
N LEU A 77 9.60 2.43 2.33
CA LEU A 77 10.09 1.23 3.02
C LEU A 77 11.28 0.57 2.29
N TYR A 78 11.29 0.61 0.96
CA TYR A 78 12.36 0.01 0.17
C TYR A 78 13.67 0.82 0.23
N VAL A 79 13.55 2.16 0.18
CA VAL A 79 14.69 3.09 0.14
C VAL A 79 15.18 3.42 1.55
N ASN A 80 14.28 3.79 2.47
CA ASN A 80 14.58 4.27 3.82
C ASN A 80 14.42 3.15 4.87
N ARG A 81 15.16 2.05 4.70
CA ARG A 81 15.00 0.80 5.45
C ARG A 81 15.09 0.93 6.97
N GLU A 82 15.91 1.85 7.46
CA GLU A 82 16.14 2.06 8.90
C GLU A 82 15.20 3.11 9.52
N GLY A 83 14.52 3.90 8.69
CA GLY A 83 13.70 5.02 9.14
C GLY A 83 12.75 5.52 8.05
N PRO A 84 11.55 4.92 7.90
CA PRO A 84 10.55 5.37 6.96
C PRO A 84 10.19 6.83 7.18
N GLN A 85 10.08 7.61 6.10
CA GLN A 85 9.86 9.05 6.13
C GLN A 85 8.45 9.46 5.74
N LEU A 86 7.61 8.53 5.24
CA LEU A 86 6.24 8.84 4.86
C LEU A 86 5.36 9.10 6.09
N THR A 87 5.06 10.37 6.35
CA THR A 87 4.31 10.79 7.54
C THR A 87 2.82 10.95 7.28
N ASP A 88 2.04 10.95 8.36
CA ASP A 88 0.59 11.19 8.30
C ASP A 88 0.25 12.59 7.77
N ASP A 89 1.10 13.58 8.03
CA ASP A 89 0.91 14.94 7.54
C ASP A 89 1.05 15.02 6.02
N GLN A 90 1.88 14.16 5.42
CA GLN A 90 1.98 14.02 3.96
C GLN A 90 0.77 13.29 3.38
N LEU A 91 0.25 12.27 4.07
CA LEU A 91 -0.90 11.48 3.61
C LEU A 91 -2.24 12.24 3.73
N ARG A 92 -2.40 13.06 4.77
CA ARG A 92 -3.63 13.80 5.07
C ARG A 92 -4.19 14.64 3.92
N PRO A 93 -3.42 15.51 3.24
CA PRO A 93 -3.95 16.25 2.10
C PRO A 93 -4.25 15.37 0.87
N ILE A 94 -3.64 14.20 0.76
CA ILE A 94 -3.77 13.33 -0.43
C ILE A 94 -4.99 12.42 -0.29
N ILE A 95 -5.02 11.64 0.80
CA ILE A 95 -6.00 10.56 1.03
C ILE A 95 -6.80 10.73 2.32
N GLY A 96 -6.61 11.81 3.09
CA GLY A 96 -7.33 12.05 4.35
C GLY A 96 -8.86 12.06 4.20
N ARG A 97 -9.38 12.48 3.04
CA ARG A 97 -10.81 12.42 2.70
C ARG A 97 -11.39 10.99 2.68
N TYR A 98 -10.52 9.98 2.56
CA TYR A 98 -10.87 8.57 2.57
C TYR A 98 -10.58 7.93 3.93
N MET A 99 -10.32 8.70 4.99
CA MET A 99 -10.28 8.11 6.34
C MET A 99 -11.68 7.64 6.73
N ALA A 100 -11.78 6.56 7.50
CA ALA A 100 -13.02 6.13 8.12
C ALA A 100 -13.46 7.24 9.08
N VAL A 101 -14.62 7.84 8.81
CA VAL A 101 -15.20 8.83 9.72
C VAL A 101 -15.97 8.04 10.78
N SER A 102 -15.39 7.93 11.98
CA SER A 102 -16.14 7.44 13.13
C SER A 102 -17.11 8.54 13.55
N VAL A 103 -18.35 8.47 13.07
CA VAL A 103 -19.45 9.26 13.64
C VAL A 103 -19.93 8.49 14.87
N ALA A 104 -19.58 9.00 16.05
CA ALA A 104 -20.12 8.53 17.33
C ALA A 104 -21.55 9.03 17.53
#